data_AF-A0A353MZN0-F1
#
_entry.id   AF-A0A353MZN0-F1
#
_cell.length_a   1.000
_cell.length_b   1.000
_cell.length_c   1.000
_cell.angle_alpha   90.00
_cell.angle_beta   90.00
_cell.angle_gamma   90.00
#
_symmetry.space_group_name_H-M   'P 1'
#
loop_
_entity.id
_entity.type
_entity.pdbx_description
1 polymer ?
#
loop_
_entity_poly.entity_id
_entity_poly.type
_entity_poly.pdbx_seq_one_letter_code
_entity_poly.pdbx_strand_id
1 'polypeptide(L)'
;MPTLSGKRAARRADLPAWDLDRLGLSPEEIGLKGSPTRVVRIFHPQITRSPRLFKGNDIERGIAELLTELEGLGITGREGVS
;
A
#
# COMPACT_ATOMS: atom_id res chain seq x y z
N MET A 1 2.42 5.38 30.43
CA MET A 1 3.71 6.09 30.25
C MET A 1 4.81 5.30 30.96
N PRO A 2 6.02 5.10 30.39
CA PRO A 2 7.06 4.31 31.06
C PRO A 2 7.56 5.01 32.33
N THR A 3 7.76 4.25 33.41
CA THR A 3 8.26 4.77 34.69
C THR A 3 9.73 5.17 34.61
N LEU A 4 10.18 6.01 35.55
CA LEU A 4 11.58 6.38 35.68
C LEU A 4 12.48 5.15 35.92
N SER A 5 12.00 4.19 36.73
CA SER A 5 12.70 2.93 36.98
C SER A 5 12.84 2.10 35.69
N GLY A 6 11.77 2.02 34.89
CA GLY A 6 11.79 1.32 33.60
C GLY A 6 12.78 1.94 32.61
N LYS A 7 12.81 3.27 32.49
CA LYS A 7 13.79 3.97 31.63
C LYS A 7 15.24 3.74 32.09
N ARG A 8 15.48 3.72 33.40
CA ARG A 8 16.82 3.45 33.97
C ARG A 8 17.27 2.01 33.72
N ALA A 9 16.35 1.04 33.83
CA ALA A 9 16.63 -0.36 33.51
C ALA A 9 16.95 -0.54 32.02
N ALA A 10 16.10 0.00 31.13
CA ALA A 10 16.30 -0.07 29.68
C ALA A 10 17.63 0.55 29.24
N ARG A 11 18.02 1.71 29.81
CA ARG A 11 19.32 2.33 29.51
C ARG A 11 20.53 1.48 29.91
N ARG A 12 20.38 0.62 30.93
CA ARG A 12 21.46 -0.22 31.47
C ARG A 12 21.47 -1.63 30.90
N ALA A 13 20.42 -2.02 30.19
CA ALA A 13 20.34 -3.33 29.56
C ALA A 13 21.45 -3.44 28.51
N ASP A 14 22.15 -4.57 28.51
CA ASP A 14 23.06 -4.90 27.43
C ASP A 14 22.26 -5.17 26.15
N LEU A 15 22.67 -4.54 25.05
CA LEU A 15 21.99 -4.59 23.76
C LEU A 15 23.03 -5.03 22.73
N PRO A 16 23.26 -6.34 22.57
CA PRO A 16 24.28 -6.83 21.65
C PRO A 16 23.93 -6.46 20.22
N ALA A 17 24.81 -5.72 19.55
CA ALA A 17 24.72 -5.48 18.12
C ALA A 17 25.11 -6.76 17.37
N TRP A 18 24.26 -7.14 16.41
CA TRP A 18 24.49 -8.26 15.51
C TRP A 18 24.69 -7.70 14.10
N ASP A 19 25.86 -7.95 13.54
CA ASP A 19 26.24 -7.59 12.19
C ASP A 19 26.20 -8.81 11.26
N LEU A 20 26.55 -8.59 9.99
CA LEU A 20 26.51 -9.63 8.96
C LEU A 20 27.48 -10.77 9.28
N ASP A 21 28.68 -10.44 9.76
CA ASP A 21 29.72 -11.41 10.08
C ASP A 21 29.27 -12.32 11.23
N ARG A 22 28.68 -11.73 12.28
CA ARG A 22 28.14 -12.48 13.42
C ARG A 22 26.95 -13.36 13.04
N LEU A 23 26.19 -12.97 12.02
CA LEU A 23 25.03 -13.71 11.52
C LEU A 23 25.36 -14.69 10.39
N GLY A 24 26.56 -14.64 9.82
CA GLY A 24 26.97 -15.48 8.68
C GLY A 24 26.17 -15.19 7.40
N LEU A 25 25.70 -13.96 7.22
CA LEU A 25 24.86 -13.58 6.08
C LEU A 25 25.70 -12.99 4.94
N SER A 26 25.41 -13.42 3.70
CA SER A 26 26.04 -12.87 2.51
C SER A 26 25.46 -11.49 2.16
N PRO A 27 26.30 -10.49 1.82
CA PRO A 27 25.86 -9.19 1.31
C PRO A 27 25.03 -9.27 0.02
N GLU A 28 25.15 -10.36 -0.73
CA GLU A 28 24.45 -10.61 -2.00
C GLU A 28 23.00 -11.04 -1.78
N GLU A 29 22.65 -11.51 -0.58
CA GLU A 29 21.31 -12.00 -0.23
C GLU A 29 20.51 -10.97 0.59
N ILE A 30 21.13 -9.87 0.99
CA ILE A 30 20.54 -8.89 1.91
C ILE A 30 20.65 -7.45 1.39
N GLY A 31 19.86 -6.57 2.00
CA GLY A 31 19.85 -5.14 1.70
C GLY A 31 19.55 -4.85 0.23
N LEU A 32 20.19 -3.80 -0.28
CA LEU A 32 19.94 -3.35 -1.64
C LEU A 32 20.47 -4.30 -2.71
N LYS A 33 21.56 -5.03 -2.43
CA LYS A 33 22.15 -5.99 -3.39
C LYS A 33 21.28 -7.23 -3.54
N GLY A 34 20.76 -7.77 -2.43
CA GLY A 34 19.88 -8.94 -2.46
C GLY A 34 18.44 -8.68 -2.84
N SER A 35 18.01 -7.42 -2.97
CA SER A 35 16.65 -7.11 -3.39
C SER A 35 16.45 -7.35 -4.91
N PRO A 36 15.54 -8.25 -5.32
CA PRO A 36 15.26 -8.51 -6.73
C PRO A 36 14.52 -7.36 -7.41
N THR A 37 13.90 -6.46 -6.65
CA THR A 37 13.19 -5.28 -7.16
C THR A 37 13.90 -3.99 -6.77
N ARG A 38 13.63 -2.92 -7.53
CA ARG A 38 14.20 -1.59 -7.27
C ARG A 38 13.12 -0.52 -7.36
N VAL A 39 13.09 0.38 -6.38
CA VAL A 39 12.28 1.60 -6.47
C VAL A 39 12.94 2.52 -7.49
N VAL A 40 12.32 2.65 -8.66
CA VAL A 40 12.81 3.53 -9.76
C VAL A 40 12.16 4.90 -9.75
N ARG A 41 10.99 5.04 -9.13
CA ARG A 41 10.26 6.30 -9.03
C ARG A 41 9.38 6.31 -7.78
N ILE A 42 9.38 7.45 -7.11
CA ILE A 42 8.44 7.76 -6.04
C ILE A 42 7.67 8.99 -6.50
N PHE A 43 6.35 8.94 -6.40
CA PHE A 43 5.50 10.08 -6.70
C PHE A 43 4.29 10.07 -5.77
N HIS A 44 3.73 11.25 -5.55
CA HIS A 44 2.50 11.40 -4.80
C HIS A 44 1.33 11.26 -5.77
N PRO A 45 0.40 10.30 -5.57
CA PRO A 45 -0.76 10.17 -6.44
C PRO A 45 -1.59 11.45 -6.37
N GLN A 46 -1.99 11.97 -7.52
CA GLN A 46 -2.94 13.08 -7.58
C GLN A 46 -4.33 12.52 -7.29
N ILE A 47 -5.00 13.05 -6.27
CA ILE A 47 -6.40 12.69 -5.97
C ILE A 47 -7.29 13.53 -6.89
N THR A 48 -7.70 12.97 -8.03
CA THR A 48 -8.53 13.65 -9.04
C THR A 48 -9.99 13.15 -9.05
N ARG A 49 -10.53 12.78 -7.87
CA ARG A 49 -11.90 12.22 -7.81
C ARG A 49 -12.90 13.34 -8.06
N SER A 50 -13.69 13.23 -9.13
CA SER A 50 -14.84 14.08 -9.40
C SER A 50 -16.12 13.23 -9.45
N PRO A 51 -16.68 12.84 -8.28
CA PRO A 51 -17.84 11.97 -8.26
C PRO A 51 -19.07 12.68 -8.84
N ARG A 52 -19.86 11.92 -9.60
CA ARG A 52 -21.18 12.35 -10.09
C ARG A 52 -22.23 11.79 -9.13
N LEU A 53 -23.06 12.65 -8.55
CA LEU A 53 -24.13 12.24 -7.65
C LEU A 53 -25.49 12.41 -8.34
N PHE A 54 -26.26 11.32 -8.39
CA PHE A 54 -27.64 11.31 -8.87
C PHE A 54 -28.59 11.19 -7.67
N LYS A 55 -29.70 11.95 -7.66
CA LYS A 55 -30.66 11.99 -6.55
C LYS A 55 -32.09 12.18 -7.05
N GLY A 56 -33.07 11.73 -6.27
CA GLY A 56 -34.49 11.94 -6.55
C GLY A 56 -34.88 11.38 -7.92
N ASN A 57 -35.44 12.24 -8.78
CA ASN A 57 -35.93 11.86 -10.09
C ASN A 57 -34.81 11.52 -11.10
N ASP A 58 -33.54 11.83 -10.79
CA ASP A 58 -32.40 11.55 -11.68
C ASP A 58 -31.83 10.13 -11.52
N ILE A 59 -32.40 9.29 -10.66
CA ILE A 59 -31.85 7.95 -10.35
C ILE A 59 -31.83 7.05 -11.59
N GLU A 60 -32.92 6.95 -12.35
CA GLU A 60 -32.98 6.07 -13.52
C GLU A 60 -31.96 6.48 -14.58
N ARG A 61 -31.85 7.79 -14.83
CA ARG A 61 -30.82 8.37 -15.69
C ARG A 61 -29.42 8.05 -15.17
N GLY A 62 -29.21 8.20 -13.87
CA GLY A 62 -27.93 7.90 -13.23
C GLY A 62 -27.50 6.45 -13.37
N ILE A 63 -28.43 5.49 -13.29
CA ILE A 63 -28.17 4.07 -13.52
C ILE A 63 -27.72 3.83 -14.97
N ALA A 64 -28.43 4.40 -15.95
CA ALA A 64 -28.08 4.21 -17.37
C ALA A 64 -26.69 4.78 -17.71
N GLU A 65 -26.38 5.97 -17.22
CA GLU A 65 -25.07 6.60 -17.42
C GLU A 65 -23.95 5.85 -16.69
N LEU A 66 -24.20 5.37 -15.47
CA LEU A 66 -23.25 4.53 -14.73
C LEU A 66 -22.93 3.26 -15.52
N LEU A 67 -23.94 2.55 -16.03
CA LEU A 67 -23.71 1.32 -16.80
C LEU A 67 -22.86 1.58 -18.04
N THR A 68 -23.10 2.69 -18.74
CA THR A 68 -22.31 3.09 -19.91
C THR A 68 -20.84 3.35 -19.54
N GLU A 69 -20.59 4.05 -18.42
CA GLU A 69 -19.23 4.30 -17.93
C GLU A 69 -18.51 3.00 -17.51
N LEU A 70 -19.20 2.11 -16.77
CA LEU A 70 -18.62 0.84 -16.31
C LEU A 70 -18.32 -0.11 -17.48
N GLU A 71 -19.16 -0.13 -18.52
CA GLU A 71 -18.93 -0.89 -19.75
C GLU A 71 -17.71 -0.35 -20.50
N GLY A 72 -17.57 0.98 -20.64
CA GLY A 72 -16.41 1.60 -21.27
C GLY A 72 -15.10 1.36 -20.52
N LEU A 73 -15.16 1.12 -19.20
CA LEU A 73 -14.03 0.75 -18.37
C LEU A 73 -13.73 -0.76 -18.39
N GLY A 74 -14.54 -1.59 -19.05
CA GLY A 74 -14.33 -3.05 -19.14
C GLY A 74 -14.49 -3.79 -17.81
N ILE A 75 -15.17 -3.19 -16.84
CA ILE A 75 -15.35 -3.75 -15.48
C ILE A 75 -16.73 -4.38 -15.28
N THR A 76 -17.59 -4.33 -16.28
CA THR A 76 -18.83 -5.11 -16.33
C THR A 76 -18.54 -6.51 -16.84
N GLY A 77 -18.85 -7.54 -16.04
CA GLY A 77 -18.57 -8.96 -16.31
C GLY A 77 -19.39 -9.59 -17.45
N ARG A 78 -19.38 -9.00 -18.65
CA ARG A 78 -19.89 -9.68 -19.87
C ARG A 78 -18.87 -10.62 -20.51
N GLU A 79 -17.66 -10.77 -19.95
CA GLU A 79 -16.77 -11.92 -20.20
C GLU A 79 -17.04 -13.07 -19.21
N GLY A 80 -18.30 -13.35 -18.92
CA GLY A 80 -18.68 -14.34 -17.90
C GLY A 80 -20.04 -15.00 -18.06
N VAL A 81 -20.71 -14.87 -19.20
CA VAL A 81 -21.89 -15.70 -19.52
C VAL A 81 -21.87 -16.06 -21.01
N SER A 82 -21.49 -17.32 -21.25
CA SER A 82 -21.56 -18.13 -22.49
C SER A 82 -20.73 -17.72 -23.69
#